data_AF-A0A9E4LIT8-F1
#
_entry.id   AF-A0A9E4LIT8-F1
#
_cell.length_a   1.000
_cell.length_b   1.000
_cell.length_c   1.000
_cell.angle_alpha   90.00
_cell.angle_beta   90.00
_cell.angle_gamma   90.00
#
_symmetry.space_group_name_H-M   'P 1'
#
loop_
_entity.id
_entity.type
_entity.pdbx_description
1 polymer ?
#
loop_
_entity_poly.entity_id
_entity_poly.type
_entity_poly.pdbx_seq_one_letter_code
_entity_poly.pdbx_strand_id
1 'polypeptide(L)'
;MTTPENNERMAADIADLKEGQARLEEGQAELREGQTRLEEGQTELREGQARLEERVGRLEAGQTRLEDRMDRMDDTVGHLVGAELEREVHANIVNIASRQLGLNRVRILQSKIVTRSSEFQDAIDDAEEQKLITEDQASHLEQSDVILAARRKNDRISVHVVAEVSGLIGERDIDRAWDRAKTLARIKRTPVIPAVIGGSVAPPQQETANQKGVTVIITSRLSG
;
A
#
# COMPACT_ATOMS: atom_id res chain seq x y z
N MET A 1 99.94 -39.68 14.35
CA MET A 1 99.75 -38.73 15.46
C MET A 1 98.92 -37.58 14.92
N THR A 2 97.62 -37.56 15.23
CA THR A 2 96.80 -36.37 15.04
C THR A 2 97.31 -35.29 16.00
N THR A 3 97.60 -34.10 15.49
CA THR A 3 98.16 -32.98 16.26
C THR A 3 97.10 -32.36 17.18
N PRO A 4 97.46 -31.84 18.37
CA PRO A 4 96.54 -31.18 19.29
C PRO A 4 95.69 -30.06 18.66
N GLU A 5 96.26 -29.30 17.72
CA GLU A 5 95.58 -28.23 16.97
C GLU A 5 94.36 -28.73 16.18
N ASN A 6 94.41 -29.95 15.62
CA ASN A 6 93.27 -30.52 14.89
C ASN A 6 92.12 -30.89 15.84
N ASN A 7 92.42 -31.31 17.07
CA ASN A 7 91.40 -31.60 18.08
C ASN A 7 90.76 -30.31 18.62
N GLU A 8 91.54 -29.24 18.79
CA GLU A 8 91.02 -27.92 19.20
C GLU A 8 90.11 -27.29 18.15
N ARG A 9 90.49 -27.34 16.87
CA ARG A 9 89.63 -26.86 15.77
C ARG A 9 88.32 -27.64 15.69
N MET A 10 88.38 -28.96 15.81
CA MET A 10 87.18 -29.80 15.81
C MET A 10 86.28 -29.54 17.02
N ALA A 11 86.84 -29.21 18.19
CA ALA A 11 86.07 -28.81 19.35
C ALA A 11 85.37 -27.45 19.14
N ALA A 12 86.03 -26.50 18.48
CA ALA A 12 85.43 -25.21 18.11
C ALA A 12 84.29 -25.39 17.09
N ASP A 13 84.50 -26.18 16.03
CA ASP A 13 83.46 -26.47 15.03
C ASP A 13 82.23 -27.15 15.66
N ILE A 14 82.43 -28.04 16.64
CA ILE A 14 81.33 -28.67 17.40
C ILE A 14 80.60 -27.66 18.28
N ALA A 15 81.31 -26.70 18.88
CA ALA A 15 80.71 -25.66 19.70
C ALA A 15 79.84 -24.72 18.84
N ASP A 16 80.35 -24.29 17.69
CA ASP A 16 79.61 -23.44 16.74
C ASP A 16 78.37 -24.15 16.19
N LEU A 17 78.48 -25.45 15.89
CA LEU A 17 77.33 -26.26 15.46
C LEU A 17 76.26 -26.36 16.55
N LYS A 18 76.66 -26.55 17.81
CA LYS A 18 75.72 -26.58 18.94
C LYS A 18 75.02 -25.24 19.14
N GLU A 19 75.75 -24.14 18.99
CA GLU A 19 75.15 -22.80 19.06
C GLU A 19 74.17 -22.56 17.90
N GLY A 20 74.55 -22.94 16.68
CA GLY A 20 73.67 -22.88 15.51
C GLY A 20 72.40 -23.72 15.68
N GLN A 21 72.53 -24.93 16.26
CA GLN A 21 71.39 -25.78 16.59
C GLN A 21 70.48 -25.14 17.65
N ALA A 22 71.04 -24.56 18.71
CA ALA A 22 70.26 -23.89 19.76
C ALA A 22 69.47 -22.70 19.19
N ARG A 23 70.09 -21.87 18.34
CA ARG A 23 69.40 -20.75 17.66
C ARG A 23 68.29 -21.23 16.73
N LEU A 24 68.49 -22.36 16.05
CA LEU A 24 67.45 -22.96 15.21
C LEU A 24 66.26 -23.47 16.05
N GLU A 25 66.54 -24.11 17.18
CA GLU A 25 65.51 -24.59 18.12
C GLU A 25 64.69 -23.42 18.68
N GLU A 26 65.34 -22.32 19.04
CA GLU A 26 64.69 -21.07 19.47
C GLU A 26 63.80 -20.49 18.36
N GLY A 27 64.33 -20.30 17.15
CA GLY A 27 63.56 -19.80 16.02
C GLY A 27 62.37 -20.69 15.64
N GLN A 28 62.50 -22.02 15.81
CA GLN A 28 61.37 -22.94 15.63
C GLN A 28 60.32 -22.79 16.74
N ALA A 29 60.73 -22.53 17.98
CA ALA A 29 59.80 -22.29 19.08
C ALA A 29 59.01 -20.99 18.85
N GLU A 30 59.69 -19.91 18.45
CA GLU A 30 59.04 -18.63 18.11
C GLU A 30 58.06 -18.78 16.94
N LEU A 31 58.44 -19.53 15.90
CA LEU A 31 57.55 -19.80 14.76
C LEU A 31 56.29 -20.56 15.19
N ARG A 32 56.42 -21.58 16.05
CA ARG A 32 55.28 -22.33 16.58
C ARG A 32 54.34 -21.41 17.38
N GLU A 33 54.89 -20.54 18.23
CA GLU A 33 54.10 -19.57 18.98
C GLU A 33 53.39 -18.57 18.07
N GLY A 34 54.06 -18.11 17.00
CA GLY A 34 53.47 -17.26 15.97
C GLY A 34 52.33 -17.95 15.22
N GLN A 35 52.47 -19.25 14.91
CA GLN A 35 51.43 -20.06 14.29
C GLN A 35 50.21 -20.21 15.20
N THR A 36 50.41 -20.52 16.48
CA THR A 36 49.31 -20.61 17.46
C THR A 36 48.54 -19.30 17.57
N ARG A 37 49.24 -18.15 17.68
CA ARG A 37 48.60 -16.84 17.71
C ARG A 37 47.82 -16.51 16.44
N LEU A 38 48.33 -16.93 15.28
CA LEU A 38 47.62 -16.78 14.01
C LEU A 38 46.35 -17.63 13.96
N GLU A 39 46.40 -18.87 14.42
CA GLU A 39 45.23 -19.77 14.48
C GLU A 39 44.14 -19.22 15.42
N GLU A 40 44.54 -18.68 16.57
CA GLU A 40 43.65 -17.99 17.51
C GLU A 40 42.99 -16.77 16.85
N GLY A 41 43.79 -15.88 16.23
CA GLY A 41 43.27 -14.71 15.53
C GLY A 41 42.34 -15.04 14.36
N GLN A 42 42.61 -16.13 13.63
CA GLN A 42 41.70 -16.61 12.59
C GLN A 42 40.38 -17.13 13.18
N THR A 43 40.42 -17.77 14.33
CA THR A 43 39.23 -18.26 15.02
C THR A 43 38.36 -17.08 15.48
N GLU A 44 38.96 -16.08 16.13
CA GLU A 44 38.26 -14.85 16.55
C GLU A 44 37.64 -14.10 15.36
N LEU A 45 38.35 -14.03 14.24
CA LEU A 45 37.84 -13.40 13.02
C LEU A 45 36.60 -14.14 12.48
N ARG A 46 36.65 -15.48 12.41
CA ARG A 46 35.51 -16.30 11.96
C ARG A 46 34.30 -16.11 12.86
N GLU A 47 34.49 -16.07 14.17
CA GLU A 47 33.41 -15.79 15.10
C GLU A 47 32.86 -14.36 14.94
N GLY A 48 33.73 -13.39 14.70
CA GLY A 48 33.36 -12.01 14.40
C GLY A 48 32.50 -11.90 13.14
N GLN A 49 32.87 -12.62 12.08
CA GLN A 49 32.11 -12.72 10.83
C GLN A 49 30.74 -13.35 11.05
N ALA A 50 30.67 -14.48 11.76
CA ALA A 50 29.39 -15.13 12.08
C ALA A 50 28.45 -14.22 12.88
N ARG A 51 28.97 -13.47 13.87
CA ARG A 51 28.18 -12.48 14.62
C ARG A 51 27.72 -11.32 13.75
N LEU A 52 28.53 -10.90 12.77
CA LEU A 52 28.15 -9.83 11.84
C LEU A 52 27.03 -10.30 10.91
N GLU A 53 27.15 -11.50 10.34
CA GLU A 53 26.12 -12.11 9.49
C GLU A 53 24.78 -12.23 10.23
N GLU A 54 24.80 -12.68 11.48
CA GLU A 54 23.59 -12.77 12.31
C GLU A 54 22.96 -11.39 12.57
N ARG A 55 23.77 -10.36 12.79
CA ARG A 55 23.30 -8.98 12.96
C ARG A 55 22.71 -8.42 11.67
N VAL A 56 23.33 -8.68 10.52
CA VAL A 56 22.82 -8.28 9.20
C VAL A 56 21.47 -8.94 8.95
N GLY A 57 21.34 -10.26 9.16
CA GLY A 57 20.06 -10.96 8.99
C GLY A 57 18.96 -10.43 9.92
N ARG A 58 19.29 -10.03 11.15
CA ARG A 58 18.34 -9.37 12.05
C ARG A 58 17.92 -7.98 11.57
N LEU A 59 18.83 -7.21 10.99
CA LEU A 59 18.53 -5.91 10.40
C LEU A 59 17.63 -6.03 9.18
N GLU A 60 17.92 -6.96 8.27
CA GLU A 60 17.09 -7.26 7.09
C GLU A 60 15.66 -7.64 7.51
N ALA A 61 15.53 -8.57 8.47
CA ALA A 61 14.22 -8.94 9.01
C ALA A 61 13.50 -7.77 9.71
N GLY A 62 14.27 -6.84 10.31
CA GLY A 62 13.75 -5.60 10.88
C GLY A 62 13.21 -4.65 9.81
N GLN A 63 13.94 -4.49 8.71
CA GLN A 63 13.54 -3.66 7.57
C GLN A 63 12.25 -4.18 6.92
N THR A 64 12.15 -5.47 6.62
CA THR A 64 10.92 -6.05 6.05
C THR A 64 9.71 -5.82 6.94
N ARG A 65 9.85 -5.99 8.27
CA ARG A 65 8.75 -5.70 9.21
C ARG A 65 8.35 -4.23 9.25
N LEU A 66 9.30 -3.32 9.01
CA LEU A 66 9.01 -1.89 8.93
C LEU A 66 8.26 -1.56 7.65
N GLU A 67 8.72 -2.08 6.50
CA GLU A 67 8.04 -1.94 5.21
C GLU A 67 6.58 -2.45 5.30
N ASP A 68 6.37 -3.66 5.81
CA ASP A 68 5.04 -4.22 6.04
C ASP A 68 4.15 -3.33 6.94
N ARG A 69 4.76 -2.65 7.91
CA ARG A 69 4.02 -1.75 8.82
C ARG A 69 3.71 -0.42 8.15
N MET A 70 4.57 0.07 7.27
CA MET A 70 4.33 1.27 6.47
C MET A 70 3.19 1.01 5.48
N ASP A 71 3.19 -0.12 4.78
CA ASP A 71 2.10 -0.48 3.86
C ASP A 71 0.75 -0.56 4.57
N ARG A 72 0.69 -1.22 5.73
CA ARG A 72 -0.53 -1.26 6.56
C ARG A 72 -0.97 0.11 7.05
N MET A 73 -0.03 1.02 7.30
CA MET A 73 -0.34 2.38 7.73
C MET A 73 -0.89 3.19 6.57
N ASP A 74 -0.30 3.08 5.38
CA ASP A 74 -0.77 3.74 4.17
C ASP A 74 -2.18 3.27 3.80
N ASP A 75 -2.47 1.96 3.91
CA ASP A 75 -3.81 1.41 3.75
C ASP A 75 -4.80 2.02 4.77
N THR A 76 -4.41 2.05 6.05
CA THR A 76 -5.25 2.61 7.12
C THR A 76 -5.53 4.10 6.89
N VAL A 77 -4.51 4.87 6.52
CA VAL A 77 -4.65 6.30 6.19
C VAL A 77 -5.54 6.48 4.98
N GLY A 78 -5.37 5.68 3.92
CA GLY A 78 -6.23 5.69 2.74
C GLY A 78 -7.69 5.44 3.10
N HIS A 79 -7.98 4.46 3.95
CA HIS A 79 -9.32 4.19 4.45
C HIS A 79 -9.91 5.36 5.27
N LEU A 80 -9.11 5.98 6.13
CA LEU A 80 -9.56 7.14 6.93
C LEU A 80 -9.86 8.35 6.06
N VAL A 81 -9.01 8.65 5.08
CA VAL A 81 -9.22 9.74 4.11
C VAL A 81 -10.48 9.49 3.28
N GLY A 82 -10.69 8.26 2.81
CA GLY A 82 -11.91 7.87 2.11
C GLY A 82 -13.17 8.05 2.97
N ALA A 83 -13.15 7.54 4.20
CA ALA A 83 -14.28 7.66 5.13
C ALA A 83 -14.58 9.11 5.55
N GLU A 84 -13.56 9.96 5.68
CA GLU A 84 -13.73 11.39 5.94
C GLU A 84 -14.39 12.10 4.75
N LEU A 85 -13.92 11.80 3.53
CA LEU A 85 -14.51 12.34 2.32
C LEU A 85 -15.97 11.94 2.15
N GLU A 86 -16.28 10.66 2.36
CA GLU A 86 -17.67 10.16 2.34
C GLU A 86 -18.54 10.92 3.33
N ARG A 87 -18.05 11.13 4.57
CA ARG A 87 -18.75 11.93 5.60
C ARG A 87 -18.95 13.38 5.18
N GLU A 88 -17.94 14.02 4.59
CA GLU A 88 -18.05 15.38 4.08
C GLU A 88 -19.09 15.49 2.95
N VAL A 89 -19.03 14.57 1.99
CA VAL A 89 -19.98 14.51 0.87
C VAL A 89 -21.39 14.32 1.41
N HIS A 90 -21.58 13.38 2.34
CA HIS A 90 -22.88 13.13 2.95
C HIS A 90 -23.43 14.37 3.66
N ALA A 91 -22.61 15.06 4.46
CA ALA A 91 -23.01 16.28 5.16
C ALA A 91 -23.38 17.43 4.20
N ASN A 92 -22.76 17.48 3.03
CA ASN A 92 -22.92 18.57 2.06
C ASN A 92 -23.74 18.19 0.82
N ILE A 93 -24.29 16.98 0.74
CA ILE A 93 -24.84 16.43 -0.50
C ILE A 93 -25.97 17.28 -1.07
N VAL A 94 -26.80 17.87 -0.21
CA VAL A 94 -27.89 18.77 -0.62
C VAL A 94 -27.32 20.05 -1.26
N ASN A 95 -26.22 20.58 -0.73
CA ASN A 95 -25.53 21.75 -1.29
C ASN A 95 -24.86 21.41 -2.63
N ILE A 96 -24.18 20.27 -2.72
CA ILE A 96 -23.55 19.76 -3.95
C ILE A 96 -24.61 19.61 -5.05
N ALA A 97 -25.67 18.85 -4.77
CA ALA A 97 -26.78 18.65 -5.69
C ALA A 97 -27.43 19.98 -6.12
N SER A 98 -27.57 20.93 -5.19
CA SER A 98 -28.20 22.21 -5.49
C SER A 98 -27.34 23.15 -6.33
N ARG A 99 -26.04 23.24 -6.04
CA ARG A 99 -25.13 24.23 -6.66
C ARG A 99 -24.45 23.68 -7.91
N GLN A 100 -24.06 22.42 -7.89
CA GLN A 100 -23.24 21.83 -8.96
C GLN A 100 -24.08 21.02 -9.95
N LEU A 101 -25.17 20.39 -9.50
CA LEU A 101 -26.07 19.63 -10.37
C LEU A 101 -27.36 20.39 -10.73
N GLY A 102 -27.59 21.58 -10.16
CA GLY A 102 -28.79 22.36 -10.43
C GLY A 102 -30.08 21.67 -9.99
N LEU A 103 -30.06 20.94 -8.87
CA LEU A 103 -31.20 20.16 -8.36
C LEU A 103 -31.88 20.87 -7.17
N ASN A 104 -33.16 20.58 -6.95
CA ASN A 104 -33.91 20.96 -5.74
C ASN A 104 -34.76 19.78 -5.25
N ARG A 105 -35.38 19.93 -4.08
CA ARG A 105 -36.19 18.85 -3.45
C ARG A 105 -35.41 17.53 -3.33
N VAL A 106 -34.17 17.62 -2.86
CA VAL A 106 -33.27 16.47 -2.72
C VAL A 106 -33.74 15.59 -1.56
N ARG A 107 -33.92 14.30 -1.83
CA ARG A 107 -34.19 13.24 -0.85
C ARG A 107 -33.12 12.17 -1.02
N ILE A 108 -32.43 11.81 0.06
CA ILE A 108 -31.47 10.70 0.07
C ILE A 108 -32.27 9.40 0.14
N LEU A 109 -32.09 8.53 -0.84
CA LEU A 109 -32.71 7.19 -0.86
C LEU A 109 -31.77 6.15 -0.25
N GLN A 110 -30.47 6.28 -0.55
CA GLN A 110 -29.40 5.42 -0.07
C GLN A 110 -28.17 6.26 0.26
N SER A 111 -27.49 5.91 1.36
CA SER A 111 -26.14 6.34 1.68
C SER A 111 -25.46 5.24 2.49
N LYS A 112 -24.18 4.95 2.20
CA LYS A 112 -23.39 3.99 2.99
C LYS A 112 -23.33 4.35 4.49
N ILE A 113 -23.48 5.62 4.84
CA ILE A 113 -23.20 6.11 6.20
C ILE A 113 -24.42 5.99 7.13
N VAL A 114 -25.62 6.43 6.70
CA VAL A 114 -26.74 6.68 7.63
C VAL A 114 -28.11 6.23 7.11
N THR A 115 -28.31 6.00 5.81
CA THR A 115 -29.68 5.95 5.27
C THR A 115 -29.89 4.82 4.27
N ARG A 116 -30.83 3.94 4.58
CA ARG A 116 -31.51 3.08 3.60
C ARG A 116 -33.01 3.32 3.70
N SER A 117 -33.62 3.77 2.62
CA SER A 117 -35.07 3.91 2.53
C SER A 117 -35.70 2.53 2.29
N SER A 118 -36.67 2.13 3.13
CA SER A 118 -37.43 0.89 2.92
C SER A 118 -38.09 0.87 1.54
N GLU A 119 -38.73 1.97 1.13
CA GLU A 119 -39.31 2.13 -0.22
C GLU A 119 -38.31 1.92 -1.35
N PHE A 120 -37.02 2.20 -1.11
CA PHE A 120 -35.99 1.99 -2.11
C PHE A 120 -35.53 0.53 -2.17
N GLN A 121 -35.45 -0.14 -1.01
CA GLN A 121 -35.12 -1.56 -0.91
C GLN A 121 -36.23 -2.42 -1.51
N ASP A 122 -37.49 -2.15 -1.14
CA ASP A 122 -38.65 -2.82 -1.73
C ASP A 122 -38.64 -2.72 -3.27
N ALA A 123 -38.25 -1.54 -3.80
CA ALA A 123 -38.14 -1.34 -5.24
C ALA A 123 -36.96 -2.07 -5.91
N ILE A 124 -35.89 -2.38 -5.17
CA ILE A 124 -34.78 -3.22 -5.66
C ILE A 124 -35.23 -4.68 -5.67
N ASP A 125 -35.81 -5.15 -4.57
CA ASP A 125 -36.31 -6.52 -4.41
C ASP A 125 -37.36 -6.85 -5.48
N ASP A 126 -38.34 -5.96 -5.69
CA ASP A 126 -39.36 -6.07 -6.74
C ASP A 126 -38.72 -6.16 -8.15
N ALA A 127 -37.66 -5.39 -8.39
CA ALA A 127 -36.99 -5.37 -9.69
C ALA A 127 -36.16 -6.64 -9.94
N GLU A 128 -35.58 -7.21 -8.89
CA GLU A 128 -34.89 -8.50 -8.95
C GLU A 128 -35.89 -9.64 -9.18
N GLU A 129 -37.01 -9.67 -8.45
CA GLU A 129 -38.07 -10.67 -8.65
C GLU A 129 -38.64 -10.62 -10.08
N GLN A 130 -38.82 -9.41 -10.61
CA GLN A 130 -39.25 -9.18 -11.99
C GLN A 130 -38.15 -9.39 -13.04
N LYS A 131 -36.92 -9.75 -12.63
CA LYS A 131 -35.74 -9.96 -13.49
C LYS A 131 -35.38 -8.75 -14.36
N LEU A 132 -35.70 -7.54 -13.90
CA LEU A 132 -35.23 -6.30 -14.52
C LEU A 132 -33.73 -6.10 -14.28
N ILE A 133 -33.25 -6.62 -13.16
CA ILE A 133 -31.86 -6.63 -12.72
C ILE A 133 -31.50 -8.04 -12.20
N THR A 134 -30.22 -8.35 -12.13
CA THR A 134 -29.71 -9.57 -11.48
C THR A 134 -29.39 -9.31 -10.00
N GLU A 135 -29.23 -10.38 -9.20
CA GLU A 135 -28.75 -10.30 -7.80
C GLU A 135 -27.42 -9.52 -7.69
N ASP A 136 -26.45 -9.81 -8.56
CA ASP A 136 -25.19 -9.05 -8.64
C ASP A 136 -25.41 -7.55 -8.90
N GLN A 137 -26.37 -7.20 -9.77
CA GLN A 137 -26.67 -5.82 -10.08
C GLN A 137 -27.37 -5.11 -8.91
N ALA A 138 -28.26 -5.81 -8.21
CA ALA A 138 -28.88 -5.34 -6.97
C ALA A 138 -27.80 -5.07 -5.91
N SER A 139 -26.95 -6.05 -5.62
CA SER A 139 -25.84 -5.91 -4.67
C SER A 139 -24.90 -4.75 -5.01
N HIS A 140 -24.53 -4.59 -6.28
CA HIS A 140 -23.71 -3.44 -6.70
C HIS A 140 -24.42 -2.11 -6.53
N LEU A 141 -25.72 -2.02 -6.81
CA LEU A 141 -26.50 -0.80 -6.60
C LEU A 141 -26.61 -0.47 -5.11
N GLU A 142 -26.74 -1.47 -4.25
CA GLU A 142 -26.76 -1.28 -2.79
C GLU A 142 -25.43 -0.79 -2.22
N GLN A 143 -24.33 -1.15 -2.87
CA GLN A 143 -22.99 -0.68 -2.54
C GLN A 143 -22.71 0.75 -3.04
N SER A 144 -23.68 1.44 -3.66
CA SER A 144 -23.56 2.86 -4.04
C SER A 144 -23.29 3.73 -2.83
N ASP A 145 -22.36 4.68 -2.96
CA ASP A 145 -22.03 5.58 -1.84
C ASP A 145 -23.20 6.47 -1.50
N VAL A 146 -23.85 7.02 -2.53
CA VAL A 146 -25.06 7.84 -2.39
C VAL A 146 -26.01 7.65 -3.57
N ILE A 147 -27.31 7.49 -3.26
CA ILE A 147 -28.41 7.58 -4.24
C ILE A 147 -29.41 8.63 -3.78
N LEU A 148 -29.74 9.55 -4.68
CA LEU A 148 -30.66 10.65 -4.42
C LEU A 148 -31.85 10.61 -5.37
N ALA A 149 -33.02 11.01 -4.88
CA ALA A 149 -34.11 11.51 -5.70
C ALA A 149 -34.13 13.04 -5.61
N ALA A 150 -34.30 13.73 -6.73
CA ALA A 150 -34.36 15.17 -6.76
C ALA A 150 -35.19 15.66 -7.95
N ARG A 151 -35.30 16.99 -8.09
CA ARG A 151 -35.96 17.63 -9.22
C ARG A 151 -35.03 18.67 -9.83
N ARG A 152 -34.82 18.59 -11.15
CA ARG A 152 -33.95 19.52 -11.86
C ARG A 152 -34.57 20.92 -11.90
N LYS A 153 -33.78 21.96 -11.63
CA LYS A 153 -34.28 23.34 -11.47
C LYS A 153 -34.81 23.94 -12.78
N ASN A 154 -34.16 23.65 -13.90
CA ASN A 154 -34.44 24.28 -15.19
C ASN A 154 -35.79 23.86 -15.79
N ASP A 155 -36.14 22.58 -15.75
CA ASP A 155 -37.32 22.01 -16.40
C ASP A 155 -38.24 21.23 -15.46
N ARG A 156 -37.91 21.21 -14.16
CA ARG A 156 -38.72 20.59 -13.10
C ARG A 156 -38.92 19.07 -13.28
N ILE A 157 -38.09 18.41 -14.09
CA ILE A 157 -38.12 16.95 -14.25
C ILE A 157 -37.57 16.28 -12.99
N SER A 158 -38.27 15.26 -12.51
CA SER A 158 -37.78 14.38 -11.43
C SER A 158 -36.65 13.52 -11.96
N VAL A 159 -35.53 13.51 -11.24
CA VAL A 159 -34.31 12.77 -11.61
C VAL A 159 -33.80 12.00 -10.40
N HIS A 160 -33.08 10.92 -10.66
CA HIS A 160 -32.24 10.29 -9.64
C HIS A 160 -30.77 10.59 -9.91
N VAL A 161 -29.95 10.51 -8.87
CA VAL A 161 -28.50 10.61 -8.95
C VAL A 161 -27.92 9.37 -8.29
N VAL A 162 -26.96 8.74 -8.94
CA VAL A 162 -26.09 7.73 -8.32
C VAL A 162 -24.70 8.34 -8.28
N ALA A 163 -24.15 8.48 -7.08
CA ALA A 163 -22.84 9.08 -6.88
C ALA A 163 -21.88 8.10 -6.21
N GLU A 164 -20.69 7.95 -6.80
CA GLU A 164 -19.52 7.35 -6.17
C GLU A 164 -18.66 8.44 -5.53
N VAL A 165 -17.99 8.12 -4.44
CA VAL A 165 -17.12 9.01 -3.69
C VAL A 165 -15.71 8.43 -3.65
N SER A 166 -14.73 9.21 -4.07
CA SER A 166 -13.34 8.76 -4.14
C SER A 166 -12.37 9.91 -3.93
N GLY A 167 -11.33 9.72 -3.12
CA GLY A 167 -10.29 10.75 -2.90
C GLY A 167 -9.59 11.13 -4.21
N LEU A 168 -9.19 10.10 -4.97
CA LEU A 168 -8.63 10.21 -6.31
C LEU A 168 -9.54 9.49 -7.29
N ILE A 169 -10.19 10.24 -8.16
CA ILE A 169 -11.16 9.70 -9.12
C ILE A 169 -10.42 8.90 -10.18
N GLY A 170 -10.63 7.58 -10.16
CA GLY A 170 -10.11 6.63 -11.13
C GLY A 170 -11.17 6.11 -12.11
N GLU A 171 -10.73 5.38 -13.14
CA GLU A 171 -11.63 4.77 -14.13
C GLU A 171 -12.65 3.83 -13.48
N ARG A 172 -12.24 3.06 -12.46
CA ARG A 172 -13.15 2.19 -11.72
C ARG A 172 -14.29 2.96 -11.04
N ASP A 173 -14.07 4.19 -10.59
CA ASP A 173 -15.11 4.99 -9.94
C ASP A 173 -16.13 5.48 -10.97
N ILE A 174 -15.64 5.87 -12.15
CA ILE A 174 -16.46 6.28 -13.30
C ILE A 174 -17.32 5.11 -13.79
N ASP A 175 -16.71 3.93 -13.93
CA ASP A 175 -17.38 2.71 -14.38
C ASP A 175 -18.47 2.29 -13.40
N ARG A 176 -18.17 2.28 -12.09
CA ARG A 176 -19.16 1.98 -11.06
C ARG A 176 -20.33 2.97 -11.11
N ALA A 177 -20.06 4.28 -11.15
CA ALA A 177 -21.11 5.28 -11.23
C ALA A 177 -22.02 5.08 -12.46
N TRP A 178 -21.42 4.78 -13.61
CA TRP A 178 -22.13 4.57 -14.86
C TRP A 178 -22.96 3.29 -14.87
N ASP A 179 -22.38 2.16 -14.47
CA ASP A 179 -23.06 0.86 -14.41
C ASP A 179 -24.22 0.89 -13.40
N ARG A 180 -23.98 1.46 -12.21
CA ARG A 180 -25.02 1.60 -11.18
C ARG A 180 -26.14 2.54 -11.62
N ALA A 181 -25.83 3.64 -12.29
CA ALA A 181 -26.85 4.52 -12.87
C ALA A 181 -27.69 3.81 -13.94
N LYS A 182 -27.07 2.99 -14.79
CA LYS A 182 -27.78 2.17 -15.78
C LYS A 182 -28.69 1.14 -15.12
N THR A 183 -28.23 0.46 -14.08
CA THR A 183 -29.04 -0.46 -13.29
C THR A 183 -30.23 0.27 -12.68
N LEU A 184 -29.99 1.42 -12.01
CA LEU A 184 -31.07 2.21 -11.41
C LEU A 184 -32.08 2.71 -12.44
N ALA A 185 -31.65 3.04 -13.66
CA ALA A 185 -32.54 3.47 -14.73
C ALA A 185 -33.49 2.35 -15.24
N ARG A 186 -33.14 1.07 -15.03
CA ARG A 186 -34.05 -0.06 -15.29
C ARG A 186 -35.16 -0.16 -14.25
N ILE A 187 -34.84 0.22 -13.01
CA ILE A 187 -35.77 0.20 -11.86
C ILE A 187 -36.66 1.45 -11.87
N LYS A 188 -36.07 2.62 -12.08
CA LYS A 188 -36.75 3.93 -11.99
C LYS A 188 -37.06 4.47 -13.38
N ARG A 189 -38.33 4.83 -13.62
CA ARG A 189 -38.81 5.45 -14.86
C ARG A 189 -38.50 6.95 -14.97
N THR A 190 -37.36 7.37 -14.43
CA THR A 190 -36.92 8.77 -14.40
C THR A 190 -35.47 8.83 -14.85
N PRO A 191 -35.00 9.94 -15.44
CA PRO A 191 -33.60 10.10 -15.78
C PRO A 191 -32.70 9.88 -14.56
N VAL A 192 -31.59 9.17 -14.75
CA VAL A 192 -30.57 8.93 -13.73
C VAL A 192 -29.28 9.62 -14.14
N ILE A 193 -28.72 10.43 -13.25
CA ILE A 193 -27.45 11.11 -13.44
C ILE A 193 -26.36 10.28 -12.76
N PRO A 194 -25.43 9.65 -13.49
CA PRO A 194 -24.22 9.09 -12.89
C PRO A 194 -23.27 10.23 -12.49
N ALA A 195 -22.74 10.15 -11.28
CA ALA A 195 -21.78 11.12 -10.77
C ALA A 195 -20.61 10.45 -10.04
N VAL A 196 -19.44 11.08 -10.09
CA VAL A 196 -18.32 10.78 -9.19
C VAL A 196 -17.92 12.07 -8.48
N ILE A 197 -17.81 11.99 -7.16
CA ILE A 197 -17.47 13.09 -6.27
C ILE A 197 -16.10 12.81 -5.65
N GLY A 198 -15.15 13.73 -5.78
CA GLY A 198 -13.79 13.48 -5.28
C GLY A 198 -12.92 14.70 -5.11
N GLY A 199 -11.70 14.48 -4.62
CA GLY A 199 -10.74 15.57 -4.39
C GLY A 199 -9.97 15.97 -5.64
N SER A 200 -9.67 15.02 -6.53
CA SER A 200 -8.99 15.27 -7.80
C SER A 200 -9.32 14.21 -8.86
N VAL A 201 -9.13 14.58 -10.11
CA VAL A 201 -9.26 13.70 -11.29
C VAL A 201 -8.15 14.03 -12.27
N ALA A 202 -7.49 13.01 -12.83
CA ALA A 202 -6.50 13.23 -13.86
C ALA A 202 -7.17 13.43 -15.24
N PRO A 203 -6.54 14.16 -16.19
CA PRO A 203 -7.16 14.49 -17.47
C PRO A 203 -7.70 13.30 -18.27
N PRO A 204 -7.00 12.15 -18.36
CA PRO A 204 -7.54 10.98 -19.06
C PRO A 204 -8.84 10.46 -18.45
N GLN A 205 -8.93 10.42 -17.11
CA GLN A 205 -10.14 9.99 -16.39
C GLN A 205 -11.28 10.99 -16.58
N GLN A 206 -10.99 12.31 -16.62
CA GLN A 206 -12.00 13.32 -16.93
C GLN A 206 -12.56 13.13 -18.35
N GLU A 207 -11.70 12.79 -19.32
CA GLU A 207 -12.13 12.49 -20.69
C GLU A 207 -13.01 11.24 -20.73
N THR A 208 -12.61 10.16 -20.07
CA THR A 208 -13.41 8.93 -19.94
C THR A 208 -14.78 9.20 -19.32
N ALA A 209 -14.83 10.02 -18.26
CA ALA A 209 -16.09 10.42 -17.64
C ALA A 209 -16.99 11.19 -18.62
N ASN A 210 -16.43 12.15 -19.36
CA ASN A 210 -17.17 12.92 -20.36
C ASN A 210 -17.73 12.02 -21.47
N GLN A 211 -16.92 11.09 -21.98
CA GLN A 211 -17.33 10.13 -23.02
C GLN A 211 -18.49 9.24 -22.54
N LYS A 212 -18.48 8.82 -21.26
CA LYS A 212 -19.54 8.00 -20.66
C LYS A 212 -20.76 8.81 -20.20
N GLY A 213 -20.67 10.13 -20.17
CA GLY A 213 -21.72 11.01 -19.62
C GLY A 213 -21.79 10.99 -18.10
N VAL A 214 -20.68 10.66 -17.43
CA VAL A 214 -20.55 10.67 -15.96
C VAL A 214 -20.16 12.06 -15.50
N THR A 215 -20.92 12.62 -14.56
CA THR A 215 -20.67 13.96 -14.04
C THR A 215 -19.57 13.91 -12.98
N VAL A 216 -18.46 14.60 -13.20
CA VAL A 216 -17.36 14.70 -12.23
C VAL A 216 -17.55 15.95 -11.37
N ILE A 217 -17.49 15.77 -10.06
CA ILE A 217 -17.63 16.82 -9.05
C ILE A 217 -16.36 16.83 -8.20
N ILE A 218 -15.65 17.95 -8.22
CA ILE A 218 -14.48 18.15 -7.37
C ILE A 218 -14.89 18.91 -6.10
N THR A 219 -14.57 18.35 -4.94
CA THR A 219 -14.73 19.00 -3.63
C THR A 219 -13.39 19.48 -3.10
N SER A 220 -13.31 20.78 -2.76
CA SER A 220 -12.05 21.51 -2.58
C SER A 220 -11.55 21.59 -1.14
N ARG A 221 -12.01 20.73 -0.21
CA ARG A 221 -11.54 20.74 1.19
C ARG A 221 -10.46 19.71 1.53
N LEU A 222 -10.15 18.78 0.62
CA LEU A 222 -9.07 17.81 0.83
C LEU A 222 -7.70 18.25 0.28
N SER A 223 -7.61 19.43 -0.34
CA SER A 223 -6.35 20.02 -0.80
C SER A 223 -5.76 20.96 0.27
N GLY A 224 -5.52 20.42 1.47
CA GLY A 224 -4.89 21.10 2.60
C GLY A 224 -3.64 20.37 3.04
#